data_AF-A0A014N2E3-F1
#
_entry.id   AF-A0A014N2E3-F1
#
_cell.length_a   1.000
_cell.length_b   1.000
_cell.length_c   1.000
_cell.angle_alpha   90.00
_cell.angle_beta   90.00
_cell.angle_gamma   90.00
#
_symmetry.space_group_name_H-M   'P 1'
#
loop_
_entity.id
_entity.type
_entity.pdbx_description
1 polymer ?
#
loop_
_entity_poly.entity_id
_entity_poly.type
_entity_poly.pdbx_seq_one_letter_code
_entity_poly.pdbx_strand_id
1 'polypeptide(L)'
;MMAAQVLDSKAALRQRGTRASLPPEYAEGDYIELGGLSTPRTSTESLPAYDEAVSSQPLSAAAAAAGLRPTHTYQVESEGHPLLALPLAPRPSPIGVFAVQPDGSLGPLAYQSLRHARCSGDSVLVRADDPLALAPLCSTTYRFGPGRPPRIQLQGELARGRGEAFEVAGEGVCTRAHSVRTHLGTLRWRYAGRRETRAAGASSLLVLERVTGVGAAERRTRVAQLVRSEALRTPGTSGATAGNGGRLLMDLGEWVGGKTEARAAEVLVLSSCLVMLKKEVDRRRAAQFMVLAGASGGP
;
A
#
# COMPACT_ATOMS: atom_id res chain seq x y z
N MET A 1 6.78 -24.93 70.01
CA MET A 1 7.23 -24.52 68.66
C MET A 1 7.18 -25.79 67.81
N MET A 2 6.16 -25.92 66.96
CA MET A 2 5.79 -27.17 66.27
C MET A 2 6.83 -27.54 65.20
N ALA A 3 7.27 -28.80 65.22
CA ALA A 3 8.11 -29.43 64.22
C ALA A 3 7.35 -30.56 63.52
N ALA A 4 7.79 -30.81 62.28
CA ALA A 4 7.59 -32.00 61.46
C ALA A 4 6.25 -32.15 60.71
N GLN A 5 6.35 -32.13 59.37
CA GLN A 5 6.19 -33.29 58.48
C GLN A 5 5.68 -32.83 57.11
N VAL A 6 6.46 -33.00 56.04
CA VAL A 6 5.93 -33.53 54.76
C VAL A 6 7.05 -34.36 54.13
N LEU A 7 6.77 -35.65 54.02
CA LEU A 7 7.59 -36.67 53.39
C LEU A 7 7.31 -36.76 51.88
N ASP A 8 8.39 -37.12 51.20
CA ASP A 8 8.54 -37.69 49.87
C ASP A 8 7.39 -38.56 49.34
N SER A 9 7.16 -38.46 48.03
CA SER A 9 6.61 -39.56 47.23
C SER A 9 7.10 -39.47 45.79
N LYS A 10 7.97 -40.41 45.43
CA LYS A 10 8.52 -40.66 44.11
C LYS A 10 8.17 -42.09 43.72
N ALA A 11 7.36 -42.29 42.67
CA ALA A 11 7.30 -43.50 41.86
C ALA A 11 6.52 -43.18 40.57
N ALA A 12 7.19 -43.04 39.42
CA ALA A 12 7.60 -44.12 38.52
C ALA A 12 6.43 -44.72 37.71
N LEU A 13 6.21 -44.17 36.51
CA LEU A 13 5.58 -44.89 35.40
C LEU A 13 6.48 -44.79 34.17
N ARG A 14 7.02 -45.95 33.80
CA ARG A 14 7.90 -46.19 32.66
C ARG A 14 7.16 -45.99 31.34
N GLN A 15 7.94 -45.49 30.38
CA GLN A 15 7.79 -45.50 28.93
C GLN A 15 6.98 -46.64 28.31
N ARG A 16 6.25 -46.34 27.22
CA ARG A 16 6.44 -47.06 25.95
C ARG A 16 6.05 -46.15 24.77
N GLY A 17 7.04 -45.89 23.90
CA GLY A 17 6.89 -45.05 22.73
C GLY A 17 5.92 -45.63 21.71
N THR A 18 5.02 -44.80 21.22
CA THR A 18 4.17 -45.10 20.08
C THR A 18 4.99 -44.92 18.80
N ARG A 19 5.19 -46.05 18.13
CA ARG A 19 5.84 -46.23 16.84
C ARG A 19 5.22 -45.29 15.80
N ALA A 20 6.06 -44.53 15.10
CA ALA A 20 5.69 -43.81 13.90
C ALA A 20 5.11 -44.78 12.86
N SER A 21 3.86 -44.57 12.46
CA SER A 21 3.24 -45.26 11.34
C SER A 21 3.77 -44.63 10.04
N LEU A 22 4.52 -45.41 9.27
CA LEU A 22 4.89 -45.09 7.89
C LEU A 22 3.62 -44.99 7.02
N PRO A 23 3.63 -44.18 5.94
CA PRO A 23 2.54 -44.15 4.98
C PRO A 23 2.40 -45.52 4.26
N PRO A 24 1.20 -45.88 3.79
CA PRO A 24 0.97 -47.18 3.19
C PRO A 24 1.78 -47.35 1.90
N GLU A 25 2.36 -48.54 1.78
CA GLU A 25 3.03 -49.08 0.62
C GLU A 25 1.99 -49.24 -0.50
N TYR A 26 2.21 -48.61 -1.65
CA TYR A 26 1.34 -48.76 -2.80
C TYR A 26 1.44 -50.20 -3.29
N ALA A 27 0.34 -50.95 -3.20
CA ALA A 27 0.23 -52.27 -3.78
C ALA A 27 0.39 -52.17 -5.31
N GLU A 28 1.36 -52.90 -5.86
CA GLU A 28 1.42 -53.23 -7.29
C GLU A 28 0.21 -54.10 -7.62
N GLY A 29 -0.76 -53.52 -8.32
CA GLY A 29 -1.96 -54.20 -8.80
C GLY A 29 -2.49 -53.53 -10.06
N ASP A 30 -2.55 -54.32 -11.13
CA ASP A 30 -3.20 -54.11 -12.42
C ASP A 30 -2.80 -52.86 -13.24
N TYR A 31 -1.71 -53.02 -13.98
CA TYR A 31 -1.46 -52.31 -15.23
C TYR A 31 -2.58 -52.62 -16.23
N ILE A 32 -3.47 -51.65 -16.45
CA ILE A 32 -4.45 -51.71 -17.55
C ILE A 32 -3.69 -51.54 -18.87
N GLU A 33 -3.57 -52.62 -19.64
CA GLU A 33 -3.15 -52.58 -21.04
C GLU A 33 -4.18 -51.79 -21.87
N LEU A 34 -3.82 -50.56 -22.29
CA LEU A 34 -4.58 -49.82 -23.30
C LEU A 34 -4.20 -50.32 -24.70
N GLY A 35 -4.71 -51.50 -25.04
CA GLY A 35 -4.68 -52.02 -26.40
C GLY A 35 -5.72 -51.32 -27.28
N GLY A 36 -5.23 -50.59 -28.30
CA GLY A 36 -5.97 -50.32 -29.54
C GLY A 36 -6.84 -49.06 -29.55
N LEU A 37 -6.25 -47.92 -29.92
CA LEU A 37 -6.99 -46.84 -30.56
C LEU A 37 -6.27 -46.44 -31.85
N SER A 38 -6.75 -47.02 -32.94
CA SER A 38 -6.48 -46.59 -34.31
C SER A 38 -6.80 -45.10 -34.48
N THR A 39 -5.92 -44.42 -35.20
CA THR A 39 -6.01 -43.02 -35.64
C THR A 39 -7.39 -42.66 -36.20
N PRO A 40 -7.88 -41.46 -35.86
CA PRO A 40 -8.51 -40.66 -36.89
C PRO A 40 -8.11 -39.17 -36.85
N ARG A 41 -7.87 -38.68 -38.06
CA ARG A 41 -8.24 -37.36 -38.59
C ARG A 41 -7.80 -36.11 -37.82
N THR A 42 -6.82 -35.46 -38.45
CA THR A 42 -6.59 -34.02 -38.45
C THR A 42 -7.91 -33.26 -38.63
N SER A 43 -8.39 -32.65 -37.55
CA SER A 43 -9.38 -31.58 -37.58
C SER A 43 -8.83 -30.44 -36.71
N THR A 44 -8.43 -29.36 -37.36
CA THR A 44 -8.12 -28.06 -36.77
C THR A 44 -9.37 -27.48 -36.12
N GLU A 45 -9.64 -27.89 -34.89
CA GLU A 45 -10.62 -27.23 -34.03
C GLU A 45 -9.86 -26.20 -33.19
N SER A 46 -9.96 -24.94 -33.61
CA SER A 46 -9.35 -23.80 -32.94
C SER A 46 -9.81 -23.73 -31.49
N LEU A 47 -8.85 -23.64 -30.57
CA LEU A 47 -9.06 -23.33 -29.16
C LEU A 47 -10.03 -22.14 -29.01
N PRO A 48 -10.90 -22.12 -27.99
CA PRO A 48 -11.75 -20.95 -27.76
C PRO A 48 -10.85 -19.74 -27.56
N ALA A 49 -11.04 -18.75 -28.43
CA ALA A 49 -10.44 -17.44 -28.27
C ALA A 49 -10.96 -16.86 -26.95
N TYR A 50 -10.13 -16.89 -25.92
CA TYR A 50 -10.31 -16.01 -24.79
C TYR A 50 -10.13 -14.60 -25.35
N ASP A 51 -11.24 -13.91 -25.58
CA ASP A 51 -11.23 -12.46 -25.73
C ASP A 51 -10.57 -11.90 -24.47
N GLU A 52 -9.28 -11.59 -24.57
CA GLU A 52 -8.65 -10.61 -23.71
C GLU A 52 -9.28 -9.26 -24.06
N ALA A 53 -10.50 -9.06 -23.62
CA ALA A 53 -11.06 -7.74 -23.43
C ALA A 53 -10.34 -7.08 -22.24
N VAL A 54 -9.02 -6.90 -22.35
CA VAL A 54 -8.35 -5.74 -21.75
C VAL A 54 -8.82 -4.56 -22.60
N SER A 55 -10.08 -4.17 -22.37
CA SER A 55 -10.55 -2.88 -22.81
C SER A 55 -9.60 -1.88 -22.16
N SER A 56 -8.74 -1.28 -22.97
CA SER A 56 -7.88 -0.16 -22.62
C SER A 56 -8.77 1.07 -22.39
N GLN A 57 -9.75 0.93 -21.49
CA GLN A 57 -10.54 2.05 -21.04
C GLN A 57 -9.56 3.06 -20.46
N PRO A 58 -9.57 4.31 -20.96
CA PRO A 58 -8.70 5.33 -20.42
C PRO A 58 -8.99 5.45 -18.92
N LEU A 59 -7.95 5.54 -18.10
CA LEU A 59 -8.04 5.62 -16.64
C LEU A 59 -9.06 6.65 -16.15
N SER A 60 -9.21 7.74 -16.91
CA SER A 60 -10.22 8.78 -16.67
C SER A 60 -11.66 8.26 -16.80
N ALA A 61 -11.96 7.42 -17.81
CA ALA A 61 -13.28 6.84 -18.00
C ALA A 61 -13.60 5.79 -16.93
N ALA A 62 -12.63 4.96 -16.55
CA ALA A 62 -12.77 4.01 -15.44
C ALA A 62 -12.97 4.70 -14.08
N ALA A 63 -12.26 5.80 -13.84
CA ALA A 63 -12.43 6.65 -12.67
C ALA A 63 -13.84 7.28 -12.64
N ALA A 64 -14.30 7.82 -13.78
CA ALA A 64 -15.63 8.40 -13.92
C ALA A 64 -16.74 7.37 -13.67
N ALA A 65 -16.60 6.15 -14.20
CA ALA A 65 -17.52 5.04 -13.94
C ALA A 65 -17.55 4.63 -12.45
N ALA A 66 -16.46 4.86 -11.73
CA ALA A 66 -16.35 4.63 -10.30
C ALA A 66 -16.73 5.86 -9.44
N GLY A 67 -17.33 6.89 -10.05
CA GLY A 67 -17.82 8.10 -9.38
C GLY A 67 -16.76 9.14 -9.05
N LEU A 68 -15.54 9.02 -9.59
CA LEU A 68 -14.45 9.99 -9.41
C LEU A 68 -14.31 10.85 -10.66
N ARG A 69 -14.29 12.18 -10.54
CA ARG A 69 -13.97 13.09 -11.65
C ARG A 69 -12.57 13.68 -11.43
N PRO A 70 -11.52 13.09 -12.03
CA PRO A 70 -10.16 13.52 -11.76
C PRO A 70 -9.96 14.98 -12.18
N THR A 71 -9.71 15.87 -11.21
CA THR A 71 -9.33 17.26 -11.47
C THR A 71 -7.82 17.39 -11.58
N HIS A 72 -7.08 16.59 -10.81
CA HIS A 72 -5.63 16.52 -10.85
C HIS A 72 -5.17 15.07 -10.97
N THR A 73 -4.17 14.84 -11.80
CA THR A 73 -3.53 13.53 -11.95
C THR A 73 -2.03 13.70 -11.76
N TYR A 74 -1.47 12.85 -10.91
CA TYR A 74 -0.04 12.81 -10.62
C TYR A 74 0.53 11.43 -10.82
N GLN A 75 1.78 11.37 -11.25
CA GLN A 75 2.61 10.18 -11.22
C GLN A 75 3.53 10.29 -10.01
N VAL A 76 3.34 9.42 -9.02
CA VAL A 76 4.20 9.34 -7.84
C VAL A 76 5.32 8.35 -8.15
N GLU A 77 6.58 8.79 -8.08
CA GLU A 77 7.74 7.96 -8.35
C GLU A 77 8.50 7.65 -7.06
N SER A 78 8.32 6.42 -6.58
CA SER A 78 8.97 5.89 -5.39
C SER A 78 9.55 4.52 -5.72
N GLU A 79 10.87 4.37 -5.53
CA GLU A 79 11.59 3.11 -5.75
C GLU A 79 11.11 2.01 -4.79
N GLY A 80 10.58 2.39 -3.63
CA GLY A 80 10.10 1.46 -2.60
C GLY A 80 11.21 0.59 -2.00
N HIS A 81 10.83 -0.59 -1.52
CA HIS A 81 11.74 -1.57 -0.90
C HIS A 81 11.49 -2.97 -1.50
N PRO A 82 12.52 -3.62 -2.07
CA PRO A 82 12.36 -4.90 -2.76
C PRO A 82 12.01 -6.04 -1.80
N LEU A 83 11.62 -7.19 -2.37
CA LEU A 83 11.27 -8.39 -1.59
C LEU A 83 12.44 -8.94 -0.79
N LEU A 84 13.64 -8.88 -1.36
CA LEU A 84 14.90 -9.24 -0.74
C LEU A 84 15.81 -8.02 -0.76
N ALA A 85 16.27 -7.60 0.41
CA ALA A 85 17.18 -6.48 0.57
C ALA A 85 18.11 -6.75 1.75
N LEU A 86 19.32 -6.21 1.69
CA LEU A 86 20.20 -6.15 2.85
C LEU A 86 19.54 -5.28 3.95
N PRO A 87 19.79 -5.57 5.24
CA PRO A 87 19.22 -4.82 6.38
C PRO A 87 19.84 -3.42 6.55
N LEU A 88 20.15 -2.74 5.45
CA LEU A 88 20.64 -1.38 5.43
C LEU A 88 19.47 -0.40 5.61
N ALA A 89 19.76 0.74 6.22
CA ALA A 89 18.79 1.80 6.32
C ALA A 89 18.41 2.36 4.93
N PRO A 90 17.13 2.73 4.72
CA PRO A 90 16.67 3.25 3.44
C PRO A 90 17.43 4.53 3.08
N ARG A 91 17.76 4.66 1.79
CA ARG A 91 18.39 5.86 1.25
C ARG A 91 17.44 7.06 1.42
N PRO A 92 17.95 8.27 1.65
CA PRO A 92 17.15 9.48 1.63
C PRO A 92 16.89 9.95 0.18
N SER A 93 16.49 9.03 -0.72
CA SER A 93 16.12 9.41 -2.07
C SER A 93 14.83 10.23 -2.04
N PRO A 94 14.78 11.38 -2.72
CA PRO A 94 13.57 12.17 -2.79
C PRO A 94 12.50 11.44 -3.60
N ILE A 95 11.25 11.53 -3.18
CA ILE A 95 10.12 10.98 -3.94
C ILE A 95 9.57 12.09 -4.83
N GLY A 96 9.68 11.89 -6.15
CA GLY A 96 9.15 12.81 -7.14
C GLY A 96 7.66 12.61 -7.37
N VAL A 97 6.93 13.70 -7.53
CA VAL A 97 5.51 13.70 -7.92
C VAL A 97 5.38 14.56 -9.17
N PHE A 98 5.16 13.92 -10.30
CA PHE A 98 5.06 14.57 -11.60
C PHE A 98 3.60 14.83 -11.93
N ALA A 99 3.31 16.00 -12.50
CA ALA A 99 2.01 16.24 -13.10
C ALA A 99 1.80 15.26 -14.26
N VAL A 100 0.56 14.85 -14.50
CA VAL A 100 0.20 14.02 -15.65
C VAL A 100 -0.70 14.85 -16.56
N GLN A 101 -0.32 14.92 -17.83
CA GLN A 101 -1.07 15.65 -18.83
C GLN A 101 -2.37 14.91 -19.18
N PRO A 102 -3.37 15.59 -19.79
CA PRO A 102 -4.65 14.95 -20.14
C PRO A 102 -4.54 13.76 -21.10
N ASP A 103 -3.47 13.72 -21.91
CA ASP A 103 -3.11 12.61 -22.79
C ASP A 103 -2.56 11.38 -22.02
N GLY A 104 -2.30 11.53 -20.72
CA GLY A 104 -1.70 10.52 -19.86
C GLY A 104 -0.18 10.50 -19.83
N SER A 105 0.50 11.39 -20.57
CA SER A 105 1.95 11.52 -20.58
C SER A 105 2.47 12.17 -19.30
N LEU A 106 3.75 11.94 -19.01
CA LEU A 106 4.42 12.53 -17.85
C LEU A 106 4.69 14.01 -18.12
N GLY A 107 4.17 14.88 -17.25
CA GLY A 107 4.43 16.30 -17.24
C GLY A 107 5.61 16.68 -16.34
N PRO A 108 5.76 17.98 -16.02
CA PRO A 108 6.84 18.46 -15.16
C PRO A 108 6.72 17.93 -13.73
N LEU A 109 7.86 17.91 -13.03
CA LEU A 109 7.88 17.67 -11.58
C LEU A 109 7.05 18.76 -10.90
N ALA A 110 6.03 18.37 -10.13
CA ALA A 110 5.12 19.29 -9.45
C ALA A 110 5.44 19.37 -7.94
N TYR A 111 5.72 18.22 -7.33
CA TYR A 111 6.10 18.15 -5.92
C TYR A 111 7.26 17.20 -5.68
N GLN A 112 7.97 17.44 -4.58
CA GLN A 112 9.05 16.58 -4.15
C GLN A 112 8.94 16.35 -2.64
N SER A 113 8.99 15.08 -2.23
CA SER A 113 9.12 14.72 -0.82
C SER A 113 10.59 14.54 -0.48
N LEU A 114 11.12 15.45 0.33
CA LEU A 114 12.52 15.48 0.73
C LEU A 114 12.70 14.87 2.11
N ARG A 115 13.68 13.98 2.26
CA ARG A 115 14.11 13.42 3.54
C ARG A 115 15.44 14.04 3.93
N HIS A 116 15.54 14.58 5.14
CA HIS A 116 16.74 15.28 5.57
C HIS A 116 17.94 14.36 5.82
N ALA A 117 17.69 13.14 6.31
CA ALA A 117 18.75 12.21 6.68
C ALA A 117 18.39 10.76 6.34
N ARG A 118 19.42 9.94 6.11
CA ARG A 118 19.28 8.47 6.10
C ARG A 118 18.69 8.02 7.45
N CYS A 119 17.89 6.96 7.45
CA CYS A 119 17.21 6.42 8.65
C CYS A 119 16.10 7.31 9.26
N SER A 120 16.02 8.61 8.97
CA SER A 120 14.94 9.47 9.49
C SER A 120 13.64 9.21 8.74
N GLY A 121 12.53 8.91 9.41
CA GLY A 121 11.22 8.78 8.75
C GLY A 121 10.61 10.10 8.29
N ASP A 122 11.11 11.22 8.84
CA ASP A 122 10.56 12.55 8.62
C ASP A 122 10.81 13.03 7.20
N SER A 123 9.83 13.75 6.64
CA SER A 123 9.98 14.38 5.32
C SER A 123 9.26 15.70 5.25
N VAL A 124 9.67 16.53 4.31
CA VAL A 124 8.96 17.74 3.92
C VAL A 124 8.49 17.60 2.47
N LEU A 125 7.27 18.04 2.19
CA LEU A 125 6.74 18.15 0.84
C LEU A 125 6.95 19.60 0.37
N VAL A 126 7.66 19.77 -0.73
CA VAL A 126 7.92 21.05 -1.38
C VAL A 126 7.32 21.04 -2.78
N ARG A 127 7.00 22.23 -3.29
CA ARG A 127 6.66 22.43 -4.70
C ARG A 127 7.94 22.54 -5.52
N ALA A 128 7.97 21.96 -6.71
CA ALA A 128 9.17 21.90 -7.54
C ALA A 128 9.38 23.15 -8.42
N ASP A 129 8.33 23.97 -8.56
CA ASP A 129 8.27 25.10 -9.49
C ASP A 129 9.24 26.25 -9.15
N ASP A 130 9.71 26.35 -7.90
CA ASP A 130 10.65 27.38 -7.46
C ASP A 130 11.84 26.75 -6.68
N PRO A 131 12.98 26.53 -7.35
CA PRO A 131 14.18 25.95 -6.72
C PRO A 131 14.77 26.83 -5.61
N LEU A 132 14.46 28.13 -5.59
CA LEU A 132 14.96 29.08 -4.59
C LEU A 132 13.97 29.21 -3.42
N ALA A 133 12.68 29.03 -3.66
CA ALA A 133 11.64 28.97 -2.64
C ALA A 133 11.26 27.52 -2.29
N LEU A 134 12.20 26.78 -1.70
CA LEU A 134 11.96 25.49 -1.03
C LEU A 134 11.10 25.64 0.25
N ALA A 135 10.08 26.47 0.20
CA ALA A 135 9.13 26.65 1.28
C ALA A 135 8.35 25.34 1.47
N PRO A 136 8.44 24.69 2.65
CA PRO A 136 7.71 23.46 2.89
C PRO A 136 6.21 23.75 2.90
N LEU A 137 5.44 22.98 2.13
CA LEU A 137 3.97 23.02 2.14
C LEU A 137 3.40 22.15 3.25
N CYS A 138 4.08 21.05 3.54
CA CYS A 138 3.71 20.11 4.57
C CYS A 138 4.95 19.42 5.13
N SER A 139 4.98 19.20 6.44
CA SER A 139 5.96 18.34 7.11
C SER A 139 5.27 17.08 7.62
N THR A 140 5.93 15.94 7.46
CA THR A 140 5.49 14.66 8.00
C THR A 140 6.48 14.20 9.05
N THR A 141 6.04 14.03 10.29
CA THR A 141 6.81 13.35 11.34
C THR A 141 6.46 11.88 11.32
N TYR A 142 7.45 11.01 11.14
CA TYR A 142 7.26 9.57 11.08
C TYR A 142 8.30 8.87 11.95
N ARG A 143 7.83 8.22 13.00
CA ARG A 143 8.68 7.45 13.91
C ARG A 143 8.36 5.98 13.76
N PHE A 144 9.35 5.19 13.34
CA PHE A 144 9.21 3.75 13.24
C PHE A 144 8.95 3.14 14.63
N GLY A 145 7.96 2.25 14.74
CA GLY A 145 7.64 1.50 15.96
C GLY A 145 6.15 1.50 16.34
N PRO A 146 5.74 0.60 17.26
CA PRO A 146 4.36 0.53 17.74
C PRO A 146 3.98 1.79 18.53
N GLY A 147 2.70 2.18 18.45
CA GLY A 147 2.16 3.33 19.19
C GLY A 147 2.73 4.70 18.79
N ARG A 148 3.40 4.78 17.64
CA ARG A 148 4.01 6.02 17.12
C ARG A 148 3.35 6.41 15.80
N PRO A 149 2.10 6.89 15.81
CA PRO A 149 1.39 7.22 14.59
C PRO A 149 2.10 8.38 13.87
N PRO A 150 2.22 8.33 12.53
CA PRO A 150 2.75 9.44 11.76
C PRO A 150 1.88 10.69 11.93
N ARG A 151 2.49 11.87 11.81
CA ARG A 151 1.79 13.15 11.86
C ARG A 151 2.06 13.93 10.59
N ILE A 152 1.00 14.53 10.03
CA ILE A 152 1.04 15.39 8.85
C ILE A 152 0.75 16.81 9.34
N GLN A 153 1.62 17.77 9.07
CA GLN A 153 1.45 19.15 9.50
C GLN A 153 1.53 20.06 8.29
N LEU A 154 0.46 20.80 8.02
CA LEU A 154 0.44 21.81 6.97
C LEU A 154 1.26 23.03 7.42
N GLN A 155 1.86 23.71 6.46
CA GLN A 155 2.77 24.83 6.69
C GLN A 155 2.33 26.07 5.90
N GLY A 156 2.81 27.25 6.34
CA GLY A 156 2.53 28.52 5.68
C GLY A 156 1.05 28.84 5.54
N GLU A 157 0.63 29.33 4.38
CA GLU A 157 -0.74 29.73 4.08
C GLU A 157 -1.77 28.58 4.12
N LEU A 158 -1.31 27.32 4.08
CA LEU A 158 -2.19 26.16 4.11
C LEU A 158 -2.57 25.76 5.55
N ALA A 159 -1.83 26.23 6.55
CA ALA A 159 -2.13 25.97 7.95
C ALA A 159 -3.25 26.91 8.44
N ARG A 160 -4.34 26.36 9.00
CA ARG A 160 -5.31 27.17 9.76
C ARG A 160 -4.72 27.51 11.13
N GLY A 161 -3.99 28.61 11.23
CA GLY A 161 -3.37 29.10 12.48
C GLY A 161 -1.99 28.48 12.77
N ARG A 162 -1.62 28.36 14.05
CA ARG A 162 -0.31 27.81 14.47
C ARG A 162 -0.24 26.29 14.23
N GLY A 163 0.11 25.89 13.00
CA GLY A 163 0.67 24.57 12.70
C GLY A 163 -0.22 23.38 13.03
N GLU A 164 -1.40 23.31 12.40
CA GLU A 164 -2.34 22.19 12.53
C GLU A 164 -1.67 20.86 12.14
N ALA A 165 -1.57 19.95 13.10
CA ALA A 165 -0.97 18.63 12.93
C ALA A 165 -2.04 17.54 13.01
N PHE A 166 -2.09 16.69 11.98
CA PHE A 166 -3.04 15.62 11.82
C PHE A 166 -2.37 14.28 12.08
N GLU A 167 -2.93 13.51 13.00
CA GLU A 167 -2.46 12.16 13.28
C GLU A 167 -2.99 11.16 12.24
N VAL A 168 -2.10 10.30 11.75
CA VAL A 168 -2.43 9.23 10.81
C VAL A 168 -2.72 7.95 11.59
N ALA A 169 -4.00 7.67 11.80
CA ALA A 169 -4.47 6.49 12.52
C ALA A 169 -4.48 5.27 11.58
N GLY A 170 -3.76 4.20 11.91
CA GLY A 170 -3.85 2.94 11.18
C GLY A 170 -5.12 2.19 11.51
N GLU A 171 -5.80 1.64 10.50
CA GLU A 171 -7.00 0.79 10.68
C GLU A 171 -6.65 -0.67 11.03
N GLY A 172 -5.36 -0.93 11.30
CA GLY A 172 -4.84 -2.25 11.65
C GLY A 172 -3.33 -2.32 11.48
N VAL A 173 -2.71 -3.33 12.11
CA VAL A 173 -1.25 -3.51 12.13
C VAL A 173 -0.71 -3.94 10.76
N CYS A 174 -1.49 -4.77 10.04
CA CYS A 174 -1.09 -5.35 8.76
C CYS A 174 -1.71 -4.66 7.54
N THR A 175 -2.51 -3.59 7.73
CA THR A 175 -3.27 -2.96 6.64
C THR A 175 -2.61 -1.66 6.18
N ARG A 176 -2.70 -1.35 4.87
CA ARG A 176 -2.29 -0.03 4.35
C ARG A 176 -3.37 1.03 4.62
N ALA A 177 -4.58 0.58 4.94
CA ALA A 177 -5.71 1.41 5.30
C ALA A 177 -5.41 2.25 6.54
N HIS A 178 -5.71 3.53 6.45
CA HIS A 178 -5.50 4.49 7.52
C HIS A 178 -6.45 5.66 7.35
N SER A 179 -6.72 6.36 8.44
CA SER A 179 -7.56 7.54 8.47
C SER A 179 -6.79 8.74 9.02
N VAL A 180 -7.14 9.92 8.51
CA VAL A 180 -6.58 11.20 8.93
C VAL A 180 -7.76 12.14 9.16
N ARG A 181 -7.98 12.56 10.40
CA ARG A 181 -9.01 13.53 10.76
C ARG A 181 -8.48 14.92 10.47
N THR A 182 -9.18 15.69 9.63
CA THR A 182 -8.76 17.03 9.22
C THR A 182 -9.92 18.02 9.33
N HIS A 183 -9.65 19.31 9.25
CA HIS A 183 -10.70 20.34 9.15
C HIS A 183 -11.53 20.24 7.86
N LEU A 184 -11.05 19.53 6.84
CA LEU A 184 -11.79 19.25 5.60
C LEU A 184 -12.66 17.99 5.71
N GLY A 185 -12.68 17.31 6.85
CA GLY A 185 -13.34 16.01 7.05
C GLY A 185 -12.34 14.89 7.31
N THR A 186 -12.84 13.67 7.48
CA THR A 186 -11.99 12.51 7.73
C THR A 186 -11.60 11.85 6.43
N LEU A 187 -10.31 11.86 6.09
CA LEU A 187 -9.77 11.20 4.92
C LEU A 187 -9.43 9.75 5.28
N ARG A 188 -10.02 8.77 4.60
CA ARG A 188 -9.83 7.34 4.85
C ARG A 188 -9.32 6.62 3.61
N TRP A 189 -8.11 6.08 3.70
CA TRP A 189 -7.57 5.16 2.72
C TRP A 189 -8.10 3.75 2.97
N ARG A 190 -8.61 3.10 1.91
CA ARG A 190 -9.00 1.68 1.92
C ARG A 190 -8.51 0.97 0.66
N TYR A 191 -8.49 -0.35 0.70
CA TYR A 191 -8.33 -1.14 -0.51
C TYR A 191 -9.63 -1.13 -1.30
N ALA A 192 -9.51 -1.08 -2.63
CA ALA A 192 -10.64 -1.31 -3.50
C ALA A 192 -11.01 -2.79 -3.54
N GLY A 193 -12.27 -3.08 -3.81
CA GLY A 193 -12.72 -4.45 -4.10
C GLY A 193 -12.15 -4.98 -5.42
N ARG A 194 -12.24 -6.29 -5.65
CA ARG A 194 -11.77 -6.93 -6.90
C ARG A 194 -12.46 -6.36 -8.14
N ARG A 195 -13.76 -6.05 -8.06
CA ARG A 195 -14.52 -5.43 -9.16
C ARG A 195 -14.00 -4.03 -9.48
N GLU A 196 -13.84 -3.18 -8.47
CA GLU A 196 -13.28 -1.83 -8.61
C GLU A 196 -11.87 -1.87 -9.20
N THR A 197 -11.04 -2.81 -8.72
CA THR A 197 -9.65 -2.98 -9.16
C THR A 197 -9.59 -3.37 -10.63
N ARG A 198 -10.41 -4.33 -11.06
CA ARG A 198 -10.51 -4.76 -12.47
C ARG A 198 -11.02 -3.63 -13.37
N ALA A 199 -12.05 -2.91 -12.92
CA ALA A 199 -12.59 -1.78 -13.68
C ALA A 199 -11.55 -0.68 -13.92
N ALA A 200 -10.63 -0.48 -12.97
CA ALA A 200 -9.52 0.48 -13.11
C ALA A 200 -8.31 -0.07 -13.90
N GLY A 201 -8.37 -1.30 -14.42
CA GLY A 201 -7.22 -1.95 -15.07
C GLY A 201 -6.00 -2.09 -14.15
N ALA A 202 -6.23 -2.15 -12.84
CA ALA A 202 -5.18 -2.06 -11.83
C ALA A 202 -4.79 -3.45 -11.32
N SER A 203 -3.51 -3.64 -11.00
CA SER A 203 -3.07 -4.79 -10.19
C SER A 203 -3.32 -4.55 -8.69
N SER A 204 -3.28 -3.28 -8.28
CA SER A 204 -3.54 -2.83 -6.92
C SER A 204 -4.16 -1.45 -6.96
N LEU A 205 -5.29 -1.29 -6.28
CA LEU A 205 -6.05 -0.05 -6.21
C LEU A 205 -6.31 0.33 -4.76
N LEU A 206 -5.89 1.52 -4.39
CA LEU A 206 -6.17 2.15 -3.10
C LEU A 206 -7.09 3.34 -3.33
N VAL A 207 -8.13 3.46 -2.51
CA VAL A 207 -9.16 4.48 -2.64
C VAL A 207 -9.12 5.36 -1.40
N LEU A 208 -9.17 6.67 -1.61
CA LEU A 208 -9.32 7.65 -0.57
C LEU A 208 -10.76 8.17 -0.57
N GLU A 209 -11.42 8.01 0.57
CA GLU A 209 -12.76 8.54 0.81
C GLU A 209 -12.68 9.68 1.82
N ARG A 210 -13.43 10.75 1.55
CA ARG A 210 -13.71 11.82 2.50
C ARG A 210 -15.03 11.49 3.19
N VAL A 211 -14.98 11.38 4.51
CA VAL A 211 -16.14 11.17 5.38
C VAL A 211 -16.48 12.49 6.08
N THR A 212 -17.69 12.98 5.85
CA THR A 212 -18.25 14.19 6.47
C THR A 212 -19.58 13.90 7.14
N GLY A 213 -19.91 14.62 8.20
CA GLY A 213 -21.12 14.36 9.00
C GLY A 213 -20.92 13.21 9.99
N VAL A 214 -21.97 12.93 10.77
CA VAL A 214 -21.98 11.88 11.80
C VAL A 214 -23.34 11.15 11.75
N GLY A 215 -23.33 9.83 11.95
CA GLY A 215 -24.55 9.02 12.04
C GLY A 215 -25.30 8.96 10.72
N ALA A 216 -26.63 9.18 10.75
CA ALA A 216 -27.48 9.11 9.56
C ALA A 216 -27.14 10.16 8.47
N ALA A 217 -26.39 11.21 8.82
CA ALA A 217 -25.91 12.23 7.88
C ALA A 217 -24.46 11.98 7.42
N GLU A 218 -23.87 10.81 7.71
CA GLU A 218 -22.53 10.47 7.25
C GLU A 218 -22.51 10.32 5.71
N ARG A 219 -21.83 11.25 5.06
CA ARG A 219 -21.58 11.22 3.62
C ARG A 219 -20.16 10.77 3.36
N ARG A 220 -20.00 9.76 2.49
CA ARG A 220 -18.70 9.28 2.00
C ARG A 220 -18.57 9.63 0.52
N THR A 221 -17.64 10.52 0.21
CA THR A 221 -17.29 10.86 -1.17
C THR A 221 -15.90 10.31 -1.50
N ARG A 222 -15.75 9.70 -2.68
CA ARG A 222 -14.42 9.31 -3.19
C ARG A 222 -13.67 10.54 -3.67
N VAL A 223 -12.49 10.82 -3.11
CA VAL A 223 -11.73 12.05 -3.42
C VAL A 223 -10.37 11.77 -4.04
N ALA A 224 -9.84 10.56 -3.90
CA ALA A 224 -8.65 10.16 -4.66
C ALA A 224 -8.57 8.65 -4.84
N GLN A 225 -7.70 8.22 -5.74
CA GLN A 225 -7.30 6.83 -5.88
C GLN A 225 -5.85 6.71 -6.35
N LEU A 226 -5.12 5.76 -5.78
CA LEU A 226 -3.79 5.39 -6.23
C LEU A 226 -3.89 4.08 -7.02
N VAL A 227 -3.63 4.20 -8.32
CA VAL A 227 -3.66 3.09 -9.27
C VAL A 227 -2.25 2.58 -9.50
N ARG A 228 -2.04 1.29 -9.29
CA ARG A 228 -0.78 0.62 -9.59
C ARG A 228 -1.03 -0.56 -10.53
N SER A 229 -0.46 -0.47 -11.73
CA SER A 229 -0.38 -1.53 -12.74
C SER A 229 1.07 -1.62 -13.21
N GLU A 230 1.42 -2.61 -14.02
CA GLU A 230 2.80 -2.77 -14.51
C GLU A 230 3.30 -1.51 -15.24
N ALA A 231 2.44 -0.89 -16.06
CA ALA A 231 2.75 0.32 -16.79
C ALA A 231 2.79 1.61 -15.93
N LEU A 232 2.09 1.63 -14.80
CA LEU A 232 1.96 2.85 -13.96
C LEU A 232 2.88 2.82 -12.74
N ARG A 233 3.54 1.70 -12.46
CA ARG A 233 4.51 1.60 -11.38
C ARG A 233 5.74 2.43 -11.69
N THR A 234 6.46 2.82 -10.64
CA THR A 234 7.79 3.42 -10.81
C THR A 234 8.68 2.45 -11.60
N PRO A 235 9.37 2.91 -12.65
CA PRO A 235 10.25 2.08 -13.46
C PRO A 235 11.24 1.30 -12.59
N GLY A 236 11.47 0.03 -12.94
CA GLY A 236 12.33 -0.87 -12.17
C GLY A 236 11.71 -1.46 -10.89
N THR A 237 10.43 -1.18 -10.62
CA THR A 237 9.69 -1.78 -9.49
C THR A 237 8.61 -2.75 -9.98
N SER A 238 8.23 -3.72 -9.14
CA SER A 238 7.18 -4.69 -9.47
C SER A 238 6.07 -4.71 -8.41
N GLY A 239 5.06 -5.55 -8.61
CA GLY A 239 4.03 -5.80 -7.60
C GLY A 239 4.57 -6.29 -6.24
N ALA A 240 5.77 -6.88 -6.22
CA ALA A 240 6.42 -7.35 -5.00
C ALA A 240 7.19 -6.24 -4.25
N THR A 241 7.47 -5.10 -4.90
CA THR A 241 8.18 -3.96 -4.30
C THR A 241 7.24 -3.18 -3.38
N ALA A 242 7.57 -3.08 -2.09
CA ALA A 242 6.74 -2.40 -1.11
C ALA A 242 6.93 -0.89 -1.17
N GLY A 243 5.84 -0.11 -1.13
CA GLY A 243 5.90 1.35 -1.15
C GLY A 243 6.38 1.95 -2.47
N ASN A 244 6.24 1.18 -3.57
CA ASN A 244 6.45 1.74 -4.89
C ASN A 244 5.35 2.71 -5.30
N GLY A 245 5.69 3.56 -6.25
CA GLY A 245 4.82 4.58 -6.80
C GLY A 245 3.67 4.05 -7.66
N GLY A 246 2.95 4.98 -8.26
CA GLY A 246 1.74 4.72 -9.03
C GLY A 246 1.12 6.01 -9.57
N ARG A 247 0.00 5.87 -10.28
CA ARG A 247 -0.79 7.01 -10.75
C ARG A 247 -1.83 7.39 -9.71
N LEU A 248 -1.72 8.61 -9.19
CA LEU A 248 -2.64 9.18 -8.20
C LEU A 248 -3.62 10.11 -8.91
N LEU A 249 -4.89 9.77 -8.87
CA LEU A 249 -5.98 10.60 -9.40
C LEU A 249 -6.69 11.24 -8.23
N MET A 250 -6.95 12.55 -8.31
CA MET A 250 -7.64 13.32 -7.28
C MET A 250 -8.84 14.02 -7.87
N ASP A 251 -9.96 13.98 -7.16
CA ASP A 251 -11.14 14.78 -7.42
C ASP A 251 -11.23 15.86 -6.34
N LEU A 252 -10.86 17.08 -6.73
CA LEU A 252 -10.94 18.26 -5.87
C LEU A 252 -12.20 19.10 -6.15
N GLY A 253 -13.18 18.55 -6.89
CA GLY A 253 -14.39 19.27 -7.32
C GLY A 253 -15.22 19.84 -6.16
N GLU A 254 -15.23 19.16 -5.01
CA GLU A 254 -15.96 19.64 -3.82
C GLU A 254 -15.32 20.89 -3.17
N TRP A 255 -14.08 21.26 -3.53
CA TRP A 255 -13.35 22.40 -2.95
C TRP A 255 -13.16 23.57 -3.92
N VAL A 256 -13.82 23.56 -5.08
CA VAL A 256 -13.67 24.59 -6.14
C VAL A 256 -13.98 26.01 -5.64
N GLY A 257 -14.83 26.15 -4.62
CA GLY A 257 -15.19 27.46 -4.04
C GLY A 257 -14.10 28.11 -3.17
N GLY A 258 -13.05 27.38 -2.77
CA GLY A 258 -12.02 27.87 -1.86
C GLY A 258 -10.62 27.52 -2.34
N LYS A 259 -9.89 28.49 -2.92
CA LYS A 259 -8.54 28.29 -3.47
C LYS A 259 -7.56 27.70 -2.44
N THR A 260 -7.61 28.18 -1.19
CA THR A 260 -6.75 27.69 -0.10
C THR A 260 -7.16 26.28 0.35
N GLU A 261 -8.47 26.00 0.44
CA GLU A 261 -8.96 24.69 0.84
C GLU A 261 -8.67 23.61 -0.21
N ALA A 262 -8.82 23.94 -1.50
CA ALA A 262 -8.47 23.04 -2.60
C ALA A 262 -6.97 22.68 -2.57
N ARG A 263 -6.10 23.67 -2.35
CA ARG A 263 -4.65 23.44 -2.20
C ARG A 263 -4.32 22.63 -0.94
N ALA A 264 -4.98 22.92 0.18
CA ALA A 264 -4.79 22.15 1.41
C ALA A 264 -5.25 20.70 1.22
N ALA A 265 -6.38 20.46 0.55
CA ALA A 265 -6.87 19.13 0.20
C ALA A 265 -5.86 18.37 -0.66
N GLU A 266 -5.36 18.99 -1.74
CA GLU A 266 -4.34 18.43 -2.61
C GLU A 266 -3.09 17.98 -1.83
N VAL A 267 -2.55 18.87 -0.99
CA VAL A 267 -1.36 18.61 -0.17
C VAL A 267 -1.62 17.51 0.87
N LEU A 268 -2.81 17.45 1.47
CA LEU A 268 -3.19 16.39 2.41
C LEU A 268 -3.33 15.03 1.73
N VAL A 269 -3.91 14.99 0.53
CA VAL A 269 -4.01 13.76 -0.28
C VAL A 269 -2.62 13.26 -0.64
N LEU A 270 -1.73 14.13 -1.15
CA LEU A 270 -0.34 13.80 -1.45
C LEU A 270 0.41 13.30 -0.22
N SER A 271 0.34 14.04 0.88
CA SER A 271 1.09 13.71 2.09
C SER A 271 0.61 12.41 2.73
N SER A 272 -0.70 12.15 2.78
CA SER A 272 -1.24 10.88 3.26
C SER A 272 -0.87 9.70 2.34
N CYS A 273 -0.87 9.92 1.02
CA CYS A 273 -0.36 8.94 0.06
C CYS A 273 1.12 8.62 0.30
N LEU A 274 1.97 9.62 0.51
CA LEU A 274 3.40 9.43 0.80
C LEU A 274 3.65 8.70 2.13
N VAL A 275 2.88 9.04 3.17
CA VAL A 275 2.90 8.31 4.45
C VAL A 275 2.57 6.83 4.25
N MET A 276 1.58 6.52 3.41
CA MET A 276 1.22 5.15 3.06
C MET A 276 2.40 4.39 2.46
N LEU A 277 3.12 4.98 1.50
CA LEU A 277 4.29 4.36 0.87
C LEU A 277 5.36 4.03 1.90
N LYS A 278 5.63 4.96 2.83
CA LYS A 278 6.58 4.75 3.94
C LYS A 278 6.15 3.59 4.84
N LYS A 279 4.86 3.51 5.20
CA LYS A 279 4.30 2.41 6.01
C LYS A 279 4.48 1.06 5.31
N GLU A 280 4.32 1.00 3.99
CA GLU A 280 4.55 -0.22 3.21
C GLU A 280 6.02 -0.67 3.27
N VAL A 281 6.96 0.25 3.06
CA VAL A 281 8.40 0.00 3.16
C VAL A 281 8.77 -0.51 4.55
N ASP A 282 8.32 0.17 5.59
CA ASP A 282 8.66 -0.18 6.96
C ASP A 282 8.09 -1.52 7.41
N ARG A 283 6.88 -1.87 6.95
CA ARG A 283 6.33 -3.21 7.18
C ARG A 283 7.19 -4.29 6.53
N ARG A 284 7.63 -4.06 5.29
CA ARG A 284 8.50 -5.02 4.58
C ARG A 284 9.84 -5.16 5.31
N ARG A 285 10.42 -4.06 5.76
CA ARG A 285 11.65 -4.07 6.56
C ARG A 285 11.47 -4.82 7.87
N ALA A 286 10.39 -4.55 8.61
CA ALA A 286 10.10 -5.27 9.84
C ALA A 286 9.98 -6.79 9.61
N ALA A 287 9.27 -7.20 8.55
CA ALA A 287 9.17 -8.61 8.19
C ALA A 287 10.54 -9.23 7.84
N GLN A 288 11.38 -8.54 7.06
CA GLN A 288 12.74 -9.01 6.74
C GLN A 288 13.63 -9.09 7.99
N PHE A 289 13.57 -8.10 8.88
CA PHE A 289 14.31 -8.14 10.15
C PHE A 289 13.89 -9.34 11.01
N MET A 290 12.59 -9.63 11.11
CA MET A 290 12.10 -10.80 11.85
C MET A 290 12.59 -12.12 11.25
N VAL A 291 12.59 -12.26 9.92
CA VAL A 291 13.10 -13.46 9.24
C VAL A 291 14.60 -13.64 9.46
N LEU A 292 15.40 -12.56 9.34
CA LEU A 292 16.84 -12.61 9.58
C LEU A 292 17.19 -12.92 11.05
N ALA A 293 16.50 -12.30 12.00
CA ALA A 293 16.69 -12.56 13.43
C ALA A 293 16.29 -13.99 13.82
N GLY A 294 15.21 -14.52 13.24
CA GLY A 294 14.79 -15.90 13.42
C GLY A 294 15.77 -16.91 12.81
N ALA A 295 16.38 -16.58 11.67
CA ALA A 295 17.40 -17.42 11.03
C ALA A 295 18.74 -17.45 11.80
N SER A 296 19.07 -16.38 12.54
CA SER A 296 20.25 -16.35 13.43
C SER A 296 20.05 -17.07 14.78
N GLY A 297 18.85 -17.57 15.06
CA GLY A 297 18.49 -18.24 16.32
C GLY A 297 18.38 -19.76 16.25
N GLY A 298 18.92 -20.41 15.21
CA GLY A 298 18.99 -21.88 15.11
C GLY A 298 20.16 -22.46 15.93
N PRO A 299 20.02 -23.70 16.48
CA PRO A 299 20.90 -24.32 17.48
C PRO A 299 22.33 -24.60 17.01
#